data_AF-A0A017SZB0-F1
#
_entry.id   AF-A0A017SZB0-F1
#
_cell.length_a   1.000
_cell.length_b   1.000
_cell.length_c   1.000
_cell.angle_alpha   90.00
_cell.angle_beta   90.00
_cell.angle_gamma   90.00
#
_symmetry.space_group_name_H-M   'P 1'
#
loop_
_entity.id
_entity.type
_entity.pdbx_description
1 polymer ?
#
loop_
_entity_poly.entity_id
_entity_poly.type
_entity_poly.pdbx_seq_one_letter_code
_entity_poly.pdbx_strand_id
1 'polypeptide(L)'
;MVTCPSCSAAVEVPAPLRGALSTHGVAAVAGMAAARGEAAAGAAERADRAELARRNEQVGLLLTVGMGGGVLLSFLPIALGVQAEALRWMGPICVVGAVVGAALYTMGVRGRAALAPVVSPISAPVTCPGCGAPHVFHAADPTAKCRRCGTAVLPTPPVLAGASASAEAALVRERVARHRAERVSWPEVAPRRLEGFVALLPGAFLFGGAVLGVALGMASGALPTVLVLGGLGAASLAFGAFTWSNEVRAEQAAQRLTDLVLGEARGQKLPNPLAWLSAWWGGPAEKTLTYGGKHYRVFGVQPLGYQVLLVVNWVPAKYQEAGVHLLLAAWVPGASDRLAPDAGLVASFRRMPGAAAVLDALEGAGFEVTPSAGGLVCAATPATLARLRKMPEFLTVLPSVAENLAHLAAVIGARPIATPLP
;
A
#
# COMPACT_ATOMS: atom_id res chain seq x y z
N MET A 1 -38.18 36.93 -7.09
CA MET A 1 -37.86 37.45 -8.44
C MET A 1 -36.37 37.70 -8.50
N VAL A 2 -35.73 37.46 -9.63
CA VAL A 2 -34.31 37.78 -9.84
C VAL A 2 -34.24 38.81 -10.96
N THR A 3 -33.54 39.92 -10.73
CA THR A 3 -33.34 40.96 -11.74
C THR A 3 -32.26 40.49 -12.72
N CYS A 4 -32.60 40.50 -14.00
CA CYS A 4 -31.64 40.19 -15.06
C CYS A 4 -30.55 41.27 -15.08
N PRO A 5 -29.26 40.93 -14.87
CA PRO A 5 -28.19 41.94 -14.79
C PRO A 5 -27.92 42.66 -16.12
N SER A 6 -28.41 42.15 -17.26
CA SER A 6 -28.26 42.81 -18.57
C SER A 6 -29.37 43.79 -18.93
N CYS A 7 -30.58 43.64 -18.39
CA CYS A 7 -31.72 44.47 -18.81
C CYS A 7 -32.62 44.93 -17.66
N SER A 8 -32.25 44.65 -16.42
CA SER A 8 -32.98 45.02 -15.20
C SER A 8 -34.38 44.43 -15.08
N ALA A 9 -34.83 43.62 -16.05
CA ALA A 9 -36.14 42.97 -16.00
C ALA A 9 -36.22 41.99 -14.82
N ALA A 10 -37.27 42.14 -14.01
CA ALA A 10 -37.56 41.22 -12.93
C ALA A 10 -38.14 39.94 -13.52
N VAL A 11 -37.38 38.85 -13.46
CA VAL A 11 -37.84 37.53 -13.92
C VAL A 11 -38.33 36.75 -12.71
N GLU A 12 -39.56 36.25 -12.80
CA GLU A 12 -40.11 35.38 -11.78
C GLU A 12 -39.57 33.96 -11.98
N VAL A 13 -38.56 33.60 -11.19
CA VAL A 13 -38.02 32.24 -11.19
C VAL A 13 -39.10 31.29 -10.66
N PRO A 14 -39.55 30.28 -11.44
CA PRO A 14 -40.54 29.32 -11.01
C PRO A 14 -40.11 28.62 -9.72
N ALA A 15 -41.07 28.38 -8.82
CA ALA A 15 -40.83 27.72 -7.52
C ALA A 15 -39.93 26.46 -7.58
N PRO A 16 -40.08 25.52 -8.55
CA PRO A 16 -39.23 24.34 -8.60
C PRO A 16 -37.74 24.63 -8.91
N LEU A 17 -37.43 25.73 -9.61
CA LEU A 17 -36.05 26.11 -9.95
C LEU A 17 -35.31 26.80 -8.80
N ARG A 18 -36.02 27.44 -7.86
CA ARG A 18 -35.39 28.07 -6.68
C ARG A 18 -34.78 27.03 -5.73
N GLY A 19 -35.43 25.88 -5.58
CA GLY A 19 -34.92 24.78 -4.73
C GLY A 19 -33.69 24.08 -5.32
N ALA A 20 -33.64 23.91 -6.65
CA ALA A 20 -32.52 23.26 -7.34
C ALA A 20 -31.25 24.13 -7.34
N LEU A 21 -31.39 25.45 -7.51
CA LEU A 21 -30.26 26.39 -7.51
C LEU A 21 -29.64 26.58 -6.11
N SER A 22 -30.46 26.55 -5.04
CA SER A 22 -29.96 26.73 -3.67
C SER A 22 -29.27 25.49 -3.11
N THR A 23 -29.70 24.28 -3.51
CA THR A 23 -29.15 23.03 -2.98
C THR A 23 -27.93 22.54 -3.77
N HIS A 24 -27.95 22.64 -5.11
CA HIS A 24 -26.83 22.18 -5.93
C HIS A 24 -25.70 23.21 -6.08
N GLY A 25 -26.02 24.51 -6.08
CA GLY A 25 -25.01 25.58 -6.17
C GLY A 25 -24.11 25.65 -4.94
N VAL A 26 -24.70 25.52 -3.74
CA VAL A 26 -23.94 25.55 -2.47
C VAL A 26 -23.07 24.31 -2.32
N ALA A 27 -23.56 23.12 -2.70
CA ALA A 27 -22.79 21.88 -2.67
C ALA A 27 -21.61 21.90 -3.66
N ALA A 28 -21.80 22.43 -4.86
CA ALA A 28 -20.73 22.56 -5.86
C ALA A 28 -19.65 23.56 -5.41
N VAL A 29 -20.04 24.72 -4.86
CA VAL A 29 -19.09 25.73 -4.35
C VAL A 29 -18.34 25.22 -3.12
N ALA A 30 -19.01 24.50 -2.21
CA ALA A 30 -18.38 23.87 -1.05
C ALA A 30 -17.38 22.78 -1.46
N GLY A 31 -17.74 21.92 -2.43
CA GLY A 31 -16.83 20.91 -2.98
C GLY A 31 -15.59 21.52 -3.65
N MET A 32 -15.74 22.65 -4.33
CA MET A 32 -14.63 23.37 -4.96
C MET A 32 -13.71 24.08 -3.95
N ALA A 33 -14.25 24.62 -2.86
CA ALA A 33 -13.47 25.22 -1.79
C ALA A 33 -12.67 24.16 -1.00
N ALA A 34 -13.28 23.00 -0.73
CA ALA A 34 -12.60 21.86 -0.11
C ALA A 34 -11.42 21.36 -0.97
N ALA A 35 -11.63 21.20 -2.29
CA ALA A 35 -10.58 20.80 -3.22
C ALA A 35 -9.38 21.78 -3.26
N ARG A 36 -9.63 23.10 -3.11
CA ARG A 36 -8.57 24.12 -3.03
C ARG A 36 -7.81 24.07 -1.70
N GLY A 37 -8.50 23.89 -0.58
CA GLY A 37 -7.88 23.75 0.74
C GLY A 37 -6.94 22.54 0.81
N GLU A 38 -7.38 21.41 0.24
CA GLU A 38 -6.59 20.18 0.18
C GLU A 38 -5.36 20.30 -0.73
N ALA A 39 -5.47 21.02 -1.85
CA ALA A 39 -4.34 21.29 -2.74
C ALA A 39 -3.24 22.12 -2.06
N ALA A 40 -3.64 23.10 -1.22
CA ALA A 40 -2.73 23.95 -0.46
C ALA A 40 -2.08 23.22 0.72
N ALA A 41 -2.87 22.44 1.49
CA ALA A 41 -2.35 21.63 2.60
C ALA A 41 -1.35 20.57 2.12
N GLY A 42 -1.65 19.93 0.99
CA GLY A 42 -0.72 18.98 0.38
C GLY A 42 0.59 19.63 -0.08
N ALA A 43 0.61 20.91 -0.44
CA ALA A 43 1.82 21.61 -0.90
C ALA A 43 2.78 21.95 0.24
N ALA A 44 2.24 22.34 1.41
CA ALA A 44 3.04 22.58 2.61
C ALA A 44 3.67 21.29 3.14
N GLU A 45 2.91 20.20 3.22
CA GLU A 45 3.41 18.90 3.66
C GLU A 45 4.50 18.33 2.73
N ARG A 46 4.46 18.71 1.43
CA ARG A 46 5.48 18.34 0.43
C ARG A 46 6.80 19.09 0.62
N ALA A 47 6.76 20.36 1.01
CA ALA A 47 7.96 21.17 1.23
C ALA A 47 8.76 20.68 2.46
N ASP A 48 8.06 20.39 3.55
CA ASP A 48 8.69 19.88 4.78
C ASP A 48 9.34 18.50 4.58
N ARG A 49 8.73 17.64 3.75
CA ARG A 49 9.28 16.32 3.40
C ARG A 49 10.54 16.41 2.54
N ALA A 50 10.69 17.44 1.71
CA ALA A 50 11.87 17.63 0.87
C ALA A 50 13.11 18.06 1.68
N GLU A 51 12.91 18.88 2.72
CA GLU A 51 13.98 19.31 3.63
C GLU A 51 14.47 18.16 4.53
N LEU A 52 13.54 17.33 5.03
CA LEU A 52 13.88 16.11 5.78
C LEU A 52 14.71 15.11 4.96
N ALA A 53 14.48 15.01 3.65
CA ALA A 53 15.23 14.12 2.77
C ALA A 53 16.71 14.53 2.63
N ARG A 54 16.99 15.83 2.45
CA ARG A 54 18.37 16.34 2.36
C ARG A 54 19.15 16.10 3.65
N ARG A 55 18.50 16.28 4.80
CA ARG A 55 19.12 16.01 6.12
C ARG A 55 19.44 14.53 6.31
N ASN A 56 18.56 13.64 5.88
CA ASN A 56 18.78 12.19 6.00
C ASN A 56 19.92 11.68 5.09
N GLU A 57 20.09 12.26 3.91
CA GLU A 57 21.19 11.91 2.99
C GLU A 57 22.55 12.32 3.57
N GLN A 58 22.63 13.51 4.18
CA GLN A 58 23.83 13.99 4.87
C GLN A 58 24.17 13.12 6.10
N VAL A 59 23.18 12.72 6.89
CA VAL A 59 23.37 11.84 8.07
C VAL A 59 23.80 10.43 7.66
N GLY A 60 23.25 9.89 6.56
CA GLY A 60 23.65 8.59 6.03
C GLY A 60 25.11 8.56 5.55
N LEU A 61 25.56 9.61 4.86
CA LEU A 61 26.95 9.74 4.42
C LEU A 61 27.91 9.78 5.63
N LEU A 62 27.59 10.58 6.65
CA LEU A 62 28.41 10.70 7.87
C LEU A 62 28.50 9.39 8.66
N LEU A 63 27.41 8.63 8.77
CA LEU A 63 27.40 7.31 9.42
C LEU A 63 28.22 6.27 8.65
N THR A 64 28.14 6.28 7.31
CA THR A 64 28.88 5.34 6.47
C THR A 64 30.38 5.59 6.53
N VAL A 65 30.78 6.87 6.48
CA VAL A 65 32.18 7.29 6.67
C VAL A 65 32.66 6.97 8.09
N GLY A 66 31.83 7.20 9.12
CA GLY A 66 32.15 6.91 10.52
C GLY A 66 32.33 5.42 10.81
N MET A 67 31.44 4.55 10.30
CA MET A 67 31.58 3.10 10.47
C MET A 67 32.77 2.54 9.69
N GLY A 68 32.98 3.00 8.45
CA GLY A 68 34.15 2.62 7.65
C GLY A 68 35.45 2.99 8.35
N GLY A 69 35.52 4.20 8.89
CA GLY A 69 36.66 4.67 9.69
C GLY A 69 36.85 3.85 10.98
N GLY A 70 35.77 3.55 11.71
CA GLY A 70 35.81 2.77 12.94
C GLY A 70 36.28 1.32 12.74
N VAL A 71 35.88 0.68 11.64
CA VAL A 71 36.34 -0.66 11.27
C VAL A 71 37.82 -0.64 10.87
N LEU A 72 38.24 0.33 10.05
CA LEU A 72 39.66 0.50 9.71
C LEU A 72 40.53 0.75 10.96
N LEU A 73 40.04 1.55 11.90
CA LEU A 73 40.72 1.84 13.16
C LEU A 73 40.76 0.65 14.12
N SER A 74 39.81 -0.30 14.04
CA SER A 74 39.84 -1.51 14.88
C SER A 74 40.80 -2.58 14.37
N PHE A 75 41.16 -2.55 13.08
CA PHE A 75 42.22 -3.41 12.51
C PHE A 75 43.63 -2.83 12.67
N LEU A 76 43.76 -1.53 12.90
CA LEU A 76 45.04 -0.85 13.05
C LEU A 76 45.92 -1.42 14.21
N PRO A 77 45.40 -1.73 15.41
CA PRO A 77 46.21 -2.28 16.50
C PRO A 77 46.70 -3.70 16.23
N ILE A 78 45.93 -4.50 15.47
CA ILE A 78 46.31 -5.85 15.04
C ILE A 78 47.47 -5.75 14.03
N ALA A 79 47.37 -4.83 13.07
CA ALA A 79 48.45 -4.55 12.12
C ALA A 79 49.71 -3.99 12.81
N LEU A 80 49.55 -3.26 13.91
CA LEU A 80 50.63 -2.66 14.69
C LEU A 80 51.19 -3.59 15.80
N GLY A 81 50.69 -4.83 15.91
CA GLY A 81 51.23 -5.82 16.87
C GLY A 81 50.97 -5.50 18.34
N VAL A 82 49.94 -4.71 18.66
CA VAL A 82 49.63 -4.30 20.04
C VAL A 82 49.07 -5.48 20.85
N GLN A 83 49.60 -5.68 22.07
CA GLN A 83 49.34 -6.84 22.94
C GLN A 83 47.85 -7.02 23.35
N ALA A 84 47.49 -8.27 23.67
CA ALA A 84 46.14 -8.78 23.93
C ALA A 84 45.30 -8.01 24.98
N GLU A 85 45.92 -7.19 25.83
CA GLU A 85 45.20 -6.36 26.82
C GLU A 85 44.47 -5.16 26.20
N ALA A 86 44.93 -4.62 25.08
CA ALA A 86 44.24 -3.54 24.37
C ALA A 86 42.93 -4.02 23.69
N LEU A 87 42.94 -5.26 23.19
CA LEU A 87 41.79 -5.91 22.57
C LEU A 87 40.61 -6.11 23.54
N ARG A 88 40.90 -6.32 24.84
CA ARG A 88 39.88 -6.47 25.89
C ARG A 88 39.01 -5.22 26.08
N TRP A 89 39.57 -4.03 25.89
CA TRP A 89 38.85 -2.76 26.07
C TRP A 89 38.25 -2.22 24.76
N MET A 90 38.84 -2.54 23.60
CA MET A 90 38.33 -2.07 22.31
C MET A 90 37.11 -2.84 21.81
N GLY A 91 37.01 -4.15 22.10
CA GLY A 91 35.87 -4.99 21.71
C GLY A 91 34.50 -4.41 22.11
N PRO A 92 34.29 -4.04 23.39
CA PRO A 92 33.05 -3.42 23.85
C PRO A 92 32.75 -2.08 23.15
N ILE A 93 33.75 -1.25 22.91
CA ILE A 93 33.58 0.08 22.29
C ILE A 93 33.14 -0.05 20.82
N CYS A 94 33.73 -0.99 20.06
CA CYS A 94 33.32 -1.27 18.68
C CYS A 94 31.90 -1.84 18.61
N VAL A 95 31.53 -2.71 19.55
CA VAL A 95 30.17 -3.29 19.61
C VAL A 95 29.14 -2.22 19.97
N VAL A 96 29.41 -1.36 20.96
CA VAL A 96 28.51 -0.25 21.33
C VAL A 96 28.36 0.75 20.18
N GLY A 97 29.46 1.11 19.49
CA GLY A 97 29.42 1.98 18.32
C GLY A 97 28.59 1.41 17.16
N ALA A 98 28.73 0.11 16.89
CA ALA A 98 27.94 -0.57 15.85
C ALA A 98 26.45 -0.63 16.20
N VAL A 99 26.10 -0.87 17.47
CA VAL A 99 24.72 -0.93 17.95
C VAL A 99 24.05 0.45 17.95
N VAL A 100 24.74 1.50 18.39
CA VAL A 100 24.23 2.89 18.38
C VAL A 100 24.06 3.40 16.94
N GLY A 101 25.03 3.11 16.05
CA GLY A 101 24.92 3.46 14.63
C GLY A 101 23.74 2.76 13.93
N ALA A 102 23.50 1.48 14.25
CA ALA A 102 22.36 0.73 13.72
C ALA A 102 21.02 1.25 14.27
N ALA A 103 20.96 1.70 15.52
CA ALA A 103 19.75 2.26 16.13
C ALA A 103 19.39 3.66 15.59
N LEU A 104 20.38 4.51 15.31
CA LEU A 104 20.15 5.83 14.71
C LEU A 104 19.75 5.74 13.23
N TYR A 105 20.32 4.79 12.49
CA TYR A 105 19.95 4.52 11.10
C TYR A 105 18.51 4.01 10.95
N THR A 106 17.99 3.24 11.90
CA THR A 106 16.60 2.76 11.86
C THR A 106 15.59 3.83 12.26
N MET A 107 15.98 4.83 13.05
CA MET A 107 15.11 5.94 13.46
C MET A 107 15.02 7.09 12.44
N GLY A 108 16.02 7.31 11.59
CA GLY A 108 16.05 8.45 10.64
C GLY A 108 15.30 8.26 9.30
N VAL A 109 14.92 7.03 8.92
CA VAL A 109 14.50 6.74 7.54
C VAL A 109 12.97 6.72 7.40
N ARG A 110 12.30 7.88 7.35
CA ARG A 110 10.94 7.99 6.77
C ARG A 110 10.70 9.33 6.07
N GLY A 111 10.58 9.30 4.74
CA GLY A 111 9.96 10.37 3.93
C GLY A 111 10.39 10.37 2.46
N ARG A 112 9.47 10.06 1.52
CA ARG A 112 9.67 10.19 0.06
C ARG A 112 8.84 11.34 -0.49
N ALA A 113 9.38 12.05 -1.47
CA ALA A 113 8.73 13.15 -2.21
C ALA A 113 8.02 12.65 -3.48
N ALA A 114 7.02 13.41 -3.95
CA ALA A 114 6.31 13.21 -5.22
C ALA A 114 5.92 14.55 -5.89
N LEU A 115 5.71 14.44 -7.21
CA LEU A 115 5.40 15.47 -8.22
C LEU A 115 4.05 16.19 -8.03
N ALA A 116 3.90 17.36 -8.69
CA ALA A 116 2.75 18.25 -8.60
C ALA A 116 1.59 17.86 -9.56
N PRO A 117 0.31 18.04 -9.15
CA PRO A 117 -0.83 17.88 -10.04
C PRO A 117 -1.22 19.18 -10.76
N VAL A 118 -1.64 19.03 -12.01
CA VAL A 118 -2.35 20.04 -12.81
C VAL A 118 -3.83 19.65 -12.80
N VAL A 119 -4.68 20.40 -12.10
CA VAL A 119 -6.13 20.20 -12.12
C VAL A 119 -6.70 20.94 -13.34
N SER A 120 -7.29 20.21 -14.27
CA SER A 120 -7.98 20.81 -15.43
C SER A 120 -9.42 21.17 -15.06
N PRO A 121 -9.93 22.37 -15.41
CA PRO A 121 -11.32 22.72 -15.18
C PRO A 121 -12.26 21.87 -16.06
N ILE A 122 -13.37 21.41 -15.47
CA ILE A 122 -14.44 20.65 -16.12
C ILE A 122 -15.09 21.53 -17.21
N SER A 123 -15.18 21.00 -18.43
CA SER A 123 -15.74 21.70 -19.58
C SER A 123 -16.57 20.75 -20.44
N ALA A 124 -17.81 21.10 -20.79
CA ALA A 124 -18.72 20.25 -21.57
C ALA A 124 -19.11 20.93 -22.89
N PRO A 125 -18.98 20.26 -24.04
CA PRO A 125 -19.40 20.83 -25.33
C PRO A 125 -20.93 20.86 -25.45
N VAL A 126 -21.46 21.96 -25.99
CA VAL A 126 -22.89 22.21 -26.23
C VAL A 126 -23.07 22.95 -27.54
N THR A 127 -24.16 22.69 -28.27
CA THR A 127 -24.52 23.48 -29.45
C THR A 127 -25.44 24.64 -29.08
N CYS A 128 -25.14 25.84 -29.59
CA CYS A 128 -25.98 27.02 -29.36
C CYS A 128 -27.34 26.86 -30.03
N PRO A 129 -28.47 27.02 -29.32
CA PRO A 129 -29.80 26.87 -29.92
C PRO A 129 -30.15 27.99 -30.92
N GLY A 130 -29.51 29.16 -30.83
CA GLY A 130 -29.77 30.29 -31.73
C GLY A 130 -29.06 30.19 -33.08
N CYS A 131 -27.83 29.67 -33.12
CA CYS A 131 -27.00 29.67 -34.35
C CYS A 131 -26.33 28.33 -34.69
N GLY A 132 -26.55 27.28 -33.89
CA GLY A 132 -25.97 25.96 -34.09
C GLY A 132 -24.46 25.83 -33.82
N ALA A 133 -23.78 26.92 -33.45
CA ALA A 133 -22.33 26.89 -33.22
C ALA A 133 -21.94 26.06 -31.99
N PRO A 134 -20.82 25.33 -32.02
CA PRO A 134 -20.29 24.64 -30.85
C PRO A 134 -19.84 25.66 -29.79
N HIS A 135 -20.13 25.35 -28.54
CA HIS A 135 -19.80 26.12 -27.35
C HIS A 135 -19.28 25.17 -26.28
N VAL A 136 -18.46 25.67 -25.36
CA VAL A 136 -17.95 24.89 -24.23
C VAL A 136 -18.46 25.54 -22.95
N PHE A 137 -19.31 24.80 -22.25
CA PHE A 137 -19.86 25.21 -20.98
C PHE A 137 -18.82 24.96 -19.88
N HIS A 138 -18.50 26.01 -19.13
CA HIS A 138 -17.70 25.92 -17.91
C HIS A 138 -18.63 26.03 -16.71
N ALA A 139 -18.53 25.09 -15.77
CA ALA A 139 -19.39 25.08 -14.58
C ALA A 139 -19.27 26.36 -13.72
N ALA A 140 -18.16 27.09 -13.85
CA ALA A 140 -17.93 28.38 -13.19
C ALA A 140 -18.69 29.55 -13.83
N ASP A 141 -19.24 29.39 -15.03
CA ASP A 141 -19.93 30.45 -15.76
C ASP A 141 -21.23 29.92 -16.42
N PRO A 142 -22.30 29.72 -15.62
CA PRO A 142 -23.54 29.13 -16.10
C PRO A 142 -24.35 30.01 -17.06
N THR A 143 -23.93 31.26 -17.28
CA THR A 143 -24.59 32.24 -18.13
C THR A 143 -23.75 32.66 -19.34
N ALA A 144 -22.69 31.90 -19.66
CA ALA A 144 -21.82 32.19 -20.77
C ALA A 144 -22.61 32.39 -22.09
N LYS A 145 -22.51 33.59 -22.66
CA LYS A 145 -23.14 33.93 -23.94
C LYS A 145 -22.46 33.17 -25.07
N CYS A 146 -23.21 32.83 -26.11
CA CYS A 146 -22.63 32.29 -27.33
C CYS A 146 -21.66 33.30 -27.93
N ARG A 147 -20.39 32.92 -28.13
CA ARG A 147 -19.39 33.82 -28.76
C ARG A 147 -19.77 34.27 -30.18
N ARG A 148 -20.61 33.49 -30.88
CA ARG A 148 -21.00 33.75 -32.27
C ARG A 148 -22.23 34.65 -32.39
N CYS A 149 -23.29 34.38 -31.65
CA CYS A 149 -24.57 35.09 -31.79
C CYS A 149 -25.03 35.84 -30.52
N GLY A 150 -24.25 35.79 -29.44
CA GLY A 150 -24.56 36.47 -28.18
C GLY A 150 -25.71 35.86 -27.36
N THR A 151 -26.44 34.88 -27.90
CA THR A 151 -27.55 34.21 -27.22
C THR A 151 -27.05 33.48 -25.97
N ALA A 152 -27.75 33.66 -24.85
CA ALA A 152 -27.48 32.89 -23.64
C ALA A 152 -27.75 31.41 -23.90
N VAL A 153 -26.74 30.56 -23.65
CA VAL A 153 -26.87 29.11 -23.82
C VAL A 153 -27.19 28.53 -22.44
N LEU A 154 -28.47 28.23 -22.21
CA LEU A 154 -28.90 27.51 -21.01
C LEU A 154 -28.88 26.01 -21.31
N PRO A 155 -28.07 25.21 -20.61
CA PRO A 155 -28.02 23.78 -20.84
C PRO A 155 -29.33 23.13 -20.37
N THR A 156 -29.86 22.21 -21.17
CA THR A 156 -31.05 21.43 -20.80
C THR A 156 -30.69 20.42 -19.69
N PRO A 157 -31.66 19.95 -18.87
CA PRO A 157 -31.40 18.93 -17.84
C PRO A 157 -30.64 17.68 -18.33
N PRO A 158 -30.95 17.07 -19.50
CA PRO A 158 -30.17 15.92 -19.99
C PRO A 158 -28.74 16.29 -20.39
N VAL A 159 -28.51 17.50 -20.89
CA VAL A 159 -27.14 17.99 -21.20
C VAL A 159 -26.34 18.21 -19.91
N LEU A 160 -26.97 18.76 -18.86
CA LEU A 160 -26.34 18.89 -17.55
C LEU A 160 -26.02 17.53 -16.94
N ALA A 161 -26.92 16.56 -17.05
CA ALA A 161 -26.69 15.19 -16.58
C ALA A 161 -25.56 14.48 -17.35
N GLY A 162 -25.50 14.65 -18.68
CA GLY A 162 -24.40 14.15 -19.49
C GLY A 162 -23.07 14.82 -19.15
N ALA A 163 -23.08 16.14 -18.94
CA ALA A 163 -21.92 16.91 -18.52
C ALA A 163 -21.42 16.47 -17.14
N SER A 164 -22.31 16.29 -16.16
CA SER A 164 -21.94 15.82 -14.81
C SER A 164 -21.36 14.41 -14.86
N ALA A 165 -21.96 13.48 -15.59
CA ALA A 165 -21.43 12.14 -15.77
C ALA A 165 -20.04 12.14 -16.44
N SER A 166 -19.84 13.01 -17.45
CA SER A 166 -18.53 13.16 -18.11
C SER A 166 -17.47 13.77 -17.18
N ALA A 167 -17.87 14.69 -16.32
CA ALA A 167 -17.03 15.33 -15.33
C ALA A 167 -16.61 14.35 -14.24
N GLU A 168 -17.55 13.56 -13.73
CA GLU A 168 -17.29 12.47 -12.79
C GLU A 168 -16.33 11.45 -13.39
N ALA A 169 -16.54 11.04 -14.64
CA ALA A 169 -15.63 10.13 -15.34
C ALA A 169 -14.22 10.75 -15.55
N ALA A 170 -14.11 12.05 -15.80
CA ALA A 170 -12.82 12.74 -15.86
C ALA A 170 -12.12 12.77 -14.50
N LEU A 171 -12.84 13.10 -13.42
CA LEU A 171 -12.32 13.10 -12.05
C LEU A 171 -11.86 11.71 -11.62
N VAL A 172 -12.58 10.65 -11.97
CA VAL A 172 -12.18 9.26 -11.70
C VAL A 172 -10.90 8.92 -12.46
N ARG A 173 -10.80 9.27 -13.75
CA ARG A 173 -9.57 9.05 -14.54
C ARG A 173 -8.37 9.79 -13.96
N GLU A 174 -8.52 11.04 -13.57
CA GLU A 174 -7.46 11.83 -12.94
C GLU A 174 -7.03 11.19 -11.60
N ARG A 175 -7.99 10.67 -10.82
CA ARG A 175 -7.71 9.96 -9.56
C ARG A 175 -6.88 8.71 -9.79
N VAL A 176 -7.29 7.89 -10.75
CA VAL A 176 -6.56 6.66 -11.12
C VAL A 176 -5.16 7.02 -11.61
N ALA A 177 -5.03 8.04 -12.45
CA ALA A 177 -3.75 8.54 -12.93
C ALA A 177 -2.84 9.01 -11.78
N ARG A 178 -3.39 9.73 -10.79
CA ARG A 178 -2.67 10.14 -9.58
C ARG A 178 -2.16 8.93 -8.79
N HIS A 179 -3.02 7.94 -8.54
CA HIS A 179 -2.61 6.73 -7.82
C HIS A 179 -1.56 5.92 -8.59
N ARG A 180 -1.60 5.91 -9.92
CA ARG A 180 -0.53 5.32 -10.72
C ARG A 180 0.78 6.11 -10.61
N ALA A 181 0.73 7.43 -10.70
CA ALA A 181 1.91 8.27 -10.53
C ALA A 181 2.55 8.07 -9.14
N GLU A 182 1.72 7.92 -8.10
CA GLU A 182 2.18 7.55 -6.75
C GLU A 182 2.92 6.21 -6.77
N ARG A 183 2.39 5.19 -7.45
CA ARG A 183 2.98 3.84 -7.53
C ARG A 183 4.26 3.79 -8.36
N VAL A 184 4.41 4.62 -9.39
CA VAL A 184 5.67 4.73 -10.15
C VAL A 184 6.84 5.14 -9.25
N SER A 185 6.57 5.88 -8.17
CA SER A 185 7.59 6.24 -7.17
C SER A 185 7.93 5.12 -6.17
N TRP A 186 7.29 3.94 -6.28
CA TRP A 186 7.55 2.82 -5.39
C TRP A 186 8.78 2.05 -5.90
N PRO A 187 9.79 1.82 -5.05
CA PRO A 187 10.99 1.13 -5.47
C PRO A 187 10.65 -0.31 -5.83
N GLU A 188 11.12 -0.76 -6.99
CA GLU A 188 11.16 -2.17 -7.32
C GLU A 188 12.19 -2.85 -6.41
N VAL A 189 11.74 -3.44 -5.31
CA VAL A 189 12.64 -4.12 -4.39
C VAL A 189 12.88 -5.53 -4.91
N ALA A 190 14.03 -5.73 -5.56
CA ALA A 190 14.51 -7.05 -5.89
C ALA A 190 14.70 -7.88 -4.59
N PRO A 191 14.31 -9.16 -4.56
CA PRO A 191 14.47 -10.01 -3.39
C PRO A 191 15.97 -10.14 -3.05
N ARG A 192 16.41 -9.55 -1.94
CA ARG A 192 17.80 -9.65 -1.46
C ARG A 192 18.06 -11.06 -0.95
N ARG A 193 18.60 -11.92 -1.81
CA ARG A 193 18.99 -13.31 -1.47
C ARG A 193 20.12 -13.40 -0.44
N LEU A 194 20.86 -12.32 -0.18
CA LEU A 194 22.06 -12.30 0.68
C LEU A 194 21.78 -12.20 2.18
N GLU A 195 20.58 -11.79 2.62
CA GLU A 195 20.31 -11.54 4.05
C GLU A 195 20.27 -12.82 4.89
N GLY A 196 19.93 -13.97 4.29
CA GLY A 196 19.91 -15.26 5.00
C GLY A 196 21.30 -15.74 5.45
N PHE A 197 22.34 -15.42 4.70
CA PHE A 197 23.71 -15.83 5.03
C PHE A 197 24.32 -14.97 6.15
N VAL A 198 23.95 -13.69 6.20
CA VAL A 198 24.40 -12.74 7.23
C VAL A 198 23.73 -13.01 8.58
N ALA A 199 22.49 -13.48 8.60
CA ALA A 199 21.79 -13.85 9.84
C ALA A 199 22.36 -15.12 10.51
N LEU A 200 22.99 -16.01 9.75
CA LEU A 200 23.63 -17.24 10.26
C LEU A 200 25.03 -16.98 10.84
N LEU A 201 25.72 -15.91 10.43
CA LEU A 201 27.07 -15.58 10.86
C LEU A 201 27.22 -15.38 12.39
N PRO A 202 26.34 -14.64 13.08
CA PRO A 202 26.42 -14.49 14.54
C PRO A 202 26.24 -15.80 15.29
N GLY A 203 25.32 -16.66 14.83
CA GLY A 203 25.09 -17.97 15.42
C GLY A 203 26.28 -18.91 15.23
N ALA A 204 26.87 -18.92 14.03
CA ALA A 204 28.09 -19.67 13.75
C ALA A 204 29.30 -19.16 14.55
N PHE A 205 29.42 -17.84 14.74
CA PHE A 205 30.47 -17.23 15.57
C PHE A 205 30.30 -17.53 17.06
N LEU A 206 29.08 -17.45 17.60
CA LEU A 206 28.79 -17.80 18.99
C LEU A 206 28.99 -19.29 19.24
N PHE A 207 28.58 -20.14 18.29
CA PHE A 207 28.81 -21.57 18.39
C PHE A 207 30.29 -21.93 18.29
N GLY A 208 31.01 -21.38 17.30
CA GLY A 208 32.46 -21.56 17.16
C GLY A 208 33.23 -21.04 18.38
N GLY A 209 32.83 -19.89 18.93
CA GLY A 209 33.39 -19.32 20.15
C GLY A 209 33.09 -20.14 21.41
N ALA A 210 31.89 -20.73 21.52
CA ALA A 210 31.53 -21.62 22.63
C ALA A 210 32.28 -22.95 22.56
N VAL A 211 32.42 -23.55 21.38
CA VAL A 211 33.21 -24.78 21.17
C VAL A 211 34.68 -24.53 21.49
N LEU A 212 35.25 -23.41 21.01
CA LEU A 212 36.63 -23.02 21.32
C LEU A 212 36.81 -22.72 22.82
N GLY A 213 35.83 -22.07 23.46
CA GLY A 213 35.83 -21.79 24.89
C GLY A 213 35.72 -23.05 25.76
N VAL A 214 34.93 -24.05 25.35
CA VAL A 214 34.86 -25.37 25.99
C VAL A 214 36.18 -26.11 25.85
N ALA A 215 36.78 -26.11 24.66
CA ALA A 215 38.08 -26.75 24.42
C ALA A 215 39.20 -26.12 25.29
N LEU A 216 39.23 -24.79 25.39
CA LEU A 216 40.17 -24.05 26.26
C LEU A 216 39.86 -24.22 27.75
N GLY A 217 38.59 -24.32 28.13
CA GLY A 217 38.15 -24.58 29.51
C GLY A 217 38.51 -25.97 30.00
N MET A 218 38.42 -26.99 29.12
CA MET A 218 38.89 -28.35 29.41
C MET A 218 40.40 -28.40 29.56
N ALA A 219 41.16 -27.61 28.79
CA ALA A 219 42.60 -27.51 28.93
C ALA A 219 43.05 -26.80 30.22
N SER A 220 42.22 -25.90 30.77
CA SER A 220 42.54 -25.12 31.99
C SER A 220 41.93 -25.69 33.29
N GLY A 221 41.17 -26.80 33.22
CA GLY A 221 40.58 -27.46 34.41
C GLY A 221 39.37 -26.74 35.02
N ALA A 222 38.83 -25.71 34.35
CA ALA A 222 37.71 -24.92 34.83
C ALA A 222 36.34 -25.57 34.53
N LEU A 223 36.02 -26.63 35.28
CA LEU A 223 34.77 -27.41 35.18
C LEU A 223 33.45 -26.59 35.18
N PRO A 224 33.24 -25.58 36.04
CA PRO A 224 31.97 -24.85 36.06
C PRO A 224 31.78 -23.96 34.82
N THR A 225 32.85 -23.43 34.24
CA THR A 225 32.80 -22.59 33.03
C THR A 225 32.47 -23.42 31.78
N VAL A 226 32.95 -24.66 31.72
CA VAL A 226 32.65 -25.60 30.63
C VAL A 226 31.17 -25.97 30.58
N LEU A 227 30.52 -26.19 31.73
CA LEU A 227 29.09 -26.53 31.78
C LEU A 227 28.20 -25.36 31.34
N VAL A 228 28.53 -24.12 31.74
CA VAL A 228 27.79 -22.92 31.32
C VAL A 228 27.94 -22.67 29.82
N LEU A 229 29.15 -22.80 29.28
CA LEU A 229 29.41 -22.64 27.84
C LEU A 229 28.76 -23.77 27.01
N GLY A 230 28.81 -25.01 27.50
CA GLY A 230 28.14 -26.15 26.87
C GLY A 230 26.61 -25.98 26.86
N GLY A 231 26.02 -25.51 27.97
CA GLY A 231 24.60 -25.21 28.05
C GLY A 231 24.16 -24.09 27.11
N LEU A 232 24.94 -23.01 27.01
CA LEU A 232 24.72 -21.93 26.04
C LEU A 232 24.85 -22.40 24.60
N GLY A 233 25.83 -23.27 24.31
CA GLY A 233 26.02 -23.88 22.98
C GLY A 233 24.83 -24.77 22.59
N ALA A 234 24.37 -25.63 23.49
CA ALA A 234 23.21 -26.49 23.28
C ALA A 234 21.91 -25.67 23.10
N ALA A 235 21.69 -24.64 23.91
CA ALA A 235 20.56 -23.73 23.77
C ALA A 235 20.59 -22.98 22.42
N SER A 236 21.76 -22.53 22.00
CA SER A 236 21.96 -21.85 20.70
C SER A 236 21.70 -22.79 19.52
N LEU A 237 22.16 -24.05 19.60
CA LEU A 237 21.86 -25.08 18.59
C LEU A 237 20.37 -25.42 18.55
N ALA A 238 19.74 -25.61 19.71
CA ALA A 238 18.31 -25.90 19.80
C ALA A 238 17.47 -24.74 19.20
N PHE A 239 17.86 -23.50 19.49
CA PHE A 239 17.26 -22.31 18.90
C PHE A 239 17.50 -22.23 17.38
N GLY A 240 18.72 -22.54 16.92
CA GLY A 240 19.06 -22.63 15.49
C GLY A 240 18.27 -23.70 14.74
N ALA A 241 18.14 -24.89 15.33
CA ALA A 241 17.35 -25.98 14.78
C ALA A 241 15.85 -25.64 14.74
N PHE A 242 15.34 -24.99 15.78
CA PHE A 242 13.95 -24.53 15.84
C PHE A 242 13.66 -23.48 14.76
N THR A 243 14.52 -22.47 14.61
CA THR A 243 14.38 -21.43 13.58
C THR A 243 14.50 -22.02 12.17
N TRP A 244 15.45 -22.92 11.93
CA TRP A 244 15.59 -23.63 10.66
C TRP A 244 14.35 -24.47 10.32
N SER A 245 13.83 -25.23 11.28
CA SER A 245 12.62 -26.05 11.09
C SER A 245 11.40 -25.20 10.73
N ASN A 246 11.21 -24.05 11.40
CA ASN A 246 10.14 -23.12 11.06
C ASN A 246 10.29 -22.55 9.64
N GLU A 247 11.52 -22.26 9.24
CA GLU A 247 11.82 -21.72 7.91
C GLU A 247 11.55 -22.75 6.80
N VAL A 248 11.93 -24.01 7.01
CA VAL A 248 11.64 -25.10 6.06
C VAL A 248 10.13 -25.32 5.94
N ARG A 249 9.40 -25.32 7.07
CA ARG A 249 7.93 -25.44 7.07
C ARG A 249 7.27 -24.29 6.34
N ALA A 250 7.74 -23.05 6.56
CA ALA A 250 7.24 -21.87 5.86
C ALA A 250 7.47 -21.98 4.34
N GLU A 251 8.66 -22.41 3.90
CA GLU A 251 8.95 -22.57 2.47
C GLU A 251 8.12 -23.69 1.83
N GLN A 252 7.94 -24.83 2.51
CA GLN A 252 7.09 -25.91 2.02
C GLN A 252 5.62 -25.47 1.88
N ALA A 253 5.10 -24.72 2.85
CA ALA A 253 3.75 -24.17 2.76
C ALA A 253 3.63 -23.11 1.65
N ALA A 254 4.66 -22.29 1.45
CA ALA A 254 4.72 -21.35 0.33
C ALA A 254 4.66 -22.06 -1.04
N GLN A 255 5.36 -23.19 -1.17
CA GLN A 255 5.36 -24.03 -2.36
C GLN A 255 3.99 -24.66 -2.58
N ARG A 256 3.40 -25.30 -1.56
CA ARG A 256 2.05 -25.87 -1.65
C ARG A 256 1.00 -24.82 -2.02
N LEU A 257 1.06 -23.64 -1.42
CA LEU A 257 0.18 -22.53 -1.80
C LEU A 257 0.36 -22.15 -3.27
N THR A 258 1.61 -22.07 -3.73
CA THR A 258 1.92 -21.78 -5.14
C THR A 258 1.29 -22.84 -6.05
N ASP A 259 1.47 -24.12 -5.74
CA ASP A 259 0.93 -25.22 -6.53
C ASP A 259 -0.60 -25.20 -6.57
N LEU A 260 -1.26 -24.97 -5.43
CA LEU A 260 -2.72 -24.85 -5.34
C LEU A 260 -3.25 -23.65 -6.15
N VAL A 261 -2.62 -22.49 -6.02
CA VAL A 261 -3.07 -21.28 -6.72
C VAL A 261 -2.84 -21.41 -8.22
N LEU A 262 -1.68 -21.93 -8.66
CA LEU A 262 -1.38 -22.10 -10.09
C LEU A 262 -2.19 -23.24 -10.73
N GLY A 263 -2.45 -24.32 -9.98
CA GLY A 263 -3.20 -25.48 -10.45
C GLY A 263 -4.72 -25.27 -10.39
N GLU A 264 -5.27 -25.19 -9.18
CA GLU A 264 -6.72 -25.21 -8.93
C GLU A 264 -7.37 -23.87 -9.28
N ALA A 265 -6.80 -22.76 -8.81
CA ALA A 265 -7.35 -21.42 -9.02
C ALA A 265 -6.95 -20.79 -10.37
N ARG A 266 -6.23 -21.54 -11.22
CA ARG A 266 -5.67 -21.09 -12.52
C ARG A 266 -4.94 -19.74 -12.41
N GLY A 267 -4.26 -19.53 -11.30
CA GLY A 267 -3.54 -18.30 -11.01
C GLY A 267 -2.27 -18.16 -11.82
N GLN A 268 -1.72 -16.96 -11.82
CA GLN A 268 -0.42 -16.63 -12.38
C GLN A 268 0.45 -16.01 -11.30
N LYS A 269 1.68 -16.49 -11.16
CA LYS A 269 2.67 -15.83 -10.30
C LYS A 269 3.06 -14.48 -10.92
N LEU A 270 2.96 -13.42 -10.13
CA LEU A 270 3.28 -12.07 -10.59
C LEU A 270 4.67 -11.66 -10.06
N PRO A 271 5.69 -11.55 -10.93
CA PRO A 271 7.00 -11.10 -10.50
C PRO A 271 7.02 -9.61 -10.14
N ASN A 272 6.11 -8.82 -10.74
CA ASN A 272 5.95 -7.40 -10.46
C ASN A 272 4.48 -7.07 -10.11
N PRO A 273 4.13 -6.94 -8.82
CA PRO A 273 2.77 -6.57 -8.39
C PRO A 273 2.38 -5.16 -8.86
N LEU A 274 3.34 -4.26 -9.09
CA LEU A 274 3.06 -2.88 -9.51
C LEU A 274 2.44 -2.83 -10.90
N ALA A 275 2.87 -3.72 -11.80
CA ALA A 275 2.31 -3.80 -13.15
C ALA A 275 0.82 -4.17 -13.09
N TRP A 276 0.46 -5.16 -12.26
CA TRP A 276 -0.93 -5.54 -12.04
C TRP A 276 -1.72 -4.41 -11.39
N LEU A 277 -1.19 -3.79 -10.32
CA LEU A 277 -1.87 -2.69 -9.63
C LEU A 277 -2.12 -1.52 -10.59
N SER A 278 -1.14 -1.18 -11.42
CA SER A 278 -1.25 -0.10 -12.40
C SER A 278 -2.28 -0.42 -13.48
N ALA A 279 -2.34 -1.67 -13.93
CA ALA A 279 -3.27 -2.12 -14.95
C ALA A 279 -4.71 -2.25 -14.44
N TRP A 280 -4.94 -2.73 -13.21
CA TRP A 280 -6.27 -3.18 -12.78
C TRP A 280 -6.81 -2.43 -11.56
N TRP A 281 -5.96 -1.87 -10.69
CA TRP A 281 -6.39 -1.28 -9.42
C TRP A 281 -6.59 0.23 -9.51
N GLY A 282 -7.84 0.68 -9.42
CA GLY A 282 -8.21 2.10 -9.50
C GLY A 282 -8.15 2.89 -8.18
N GLY A 283 -7.85 2.23 -7.05
CA GLY A 283 -7.94 2.83 -5.72
C GLY A 283 -6.60 3.18 -5.07
N PRO A 284 -6.62 3.77 -3.86
CA PRO A 284 -5.41 3.83 -3.05
C PRO A 284 -4.89 2.41 -2.80
N ALA A 285 -3.57 2.25 -2.83
CA ALA A 285 -2.91 1.00 -2.50
C ALA A 285 -1.91 1.28 -1.39
N GLU A 286 -1.82 0.37 -0.43
CA GLU A 286 -0.80 0.47 0.61
C GLU A 286 0.54 -0.02 0.09
N LYS A 287 1.60 0.66 0.54
CA LYS A 287 2.98 0.31 0.23
C LYS A 287 3.31 -1.14 0.62
N THR A 288 2.74 -1.64 1.71
CA THR A 288 2.83 -3.03 2.21
C THR A 288 2.50 -4.08 1.15
N LEU A 289 1.71 -3.72 0.13
CA LEU A 289 1.28 -4.63 -0.94
C LEU A 289 2.34 -4.92 -2.01
N THR A 290 3.49 -4.22 -2.00
CA THR A 290 4.46 -4.24 -3.12
C THR A 290 5.90 -4.53 -2.72
N TYR A 291 6.17 -4.69 -1.42
CA TYR A 291 7.51 -4.93 -0.93
C TYR A 291 7.84 -6.42 -0.84
N GLY A 292 9.01 -6.81 -1.35
CA GLY A 292 9.47 -8.19 -1.38
C GLY A 292 10.32 -8.61 -0.18
N GLY A 293 10.13 -9.85 0.26
CA GLY A 293 10.91 -10.55 1.29
C GLY A 293 11.00 -12.05 0.94
N LYS A 294 11.70 -12.85 1.74
CA LYS A 294 11.91 -14.28 1.44
C LYS A 294 10.59 -15.06 1.31
N HIS A 295 9.60 -14.72 2.14
CA HIS A 295 8.28 -15.35 2.18
C HIS A 295 7.19 -14.54 1.46
N TYR A 296 7.57 -13.46 0.80
CA TYR A 296 6.63 -12.67 0.00
C TYR A 296 6.28 -13.42 -1.29
N ARG A 297 4.98 -13.59 -1.54
CA ARG A 297 4.44 -14.21 -2.75
C ARG A 297 3.28 -13.37 -3.26
N VAL A 298 3.19 -13.24 -4.58
CA VAL A 298 2.09 -12.53 -5.22
C VAL A 298 1.57 -13.33 -6.39
N PHE A 299 0.25 -13.42 -6.46
CA PHE A 299 -0.47 -14.14 -7.50
C PHE A 299 -1.59 -13.26 -8.05
N GLY A 300 -1.77 -13.29 -9.36
CA GLY A 300 -3.00 -12.86 -10.01
C GLY A 300 -3.90 -14.07 -10.18
N VAL A 301 -5.15 -13.99 -9.73
CA VAL A 301 -6.17 -15.03 -9.93
C VAL A 301 -7.42 -14.39 -10.53
N GLN A 302 -8.22 -15.18 -11.26
CA GLN A 302 -9.42 -14.66 -11.94
C GLN A 302 -10.72 -15.44 -11.60
N PRO A 303 -11.14 -15.50 -10.33
CA PRO A 303 -12.39 -16.15 -9.97
C PRO A 303 -13.60 -15.39 -10.56
N LEU A 304 -14.50 -16.13 -11.21
CA LEU A 304 -15.75 -15.59 -11.79
C LEU A 304 -15.55 -14.38 -12.72
N GLY A 305 -14.40 -14.28 -13.37
CA GLY A 305 -14.07 -13.17 -14.29
C GLY A 305 -13.50 -11.91 -13.61
N TYR A 306 -13.47 -11.85 -12.28
CA TYR A 306 -12.88 -10.73 -11.52
C TYR A 306 -11.36 -10.87 -11.41
N GLN A 307 -10.63 -9.80 -11.65
CA GLN A 307 -9.18 -9.78 -11.44
C GLN A 307 -8.89 -9.63 -9.94
N VAL A 308 -8.19 -10.59 -9.34
CA VAL A 308 -7.82 -10.57 -7.92
C VAL A 308 -6.30 -10.68 -7.77
N LEU A 309 -5.72 -9.77 -7.00
CA LEU A 309 -4.33 -9.83 -6.57
C LEU A 309 -4.25 -10.42 -5.17
N LEU A 310 -3.68 -11.62 -5.06
CA LEU A 310 -3.38 -12.26 -3.79
C LEU A 310 -1.94 -11.93 -3.40
N VAL A 311 -1.77 -11.13 -2.34
CA VAL A 311 -0.49 -10.76 -1.75
C VAL A 311 -0.33 -11.50 -0.44
N VAL A 312 0.75 -12.26 -0.31
CA VAL A 312 0.98 -13.12 0.84
C VAL A 312 2.35 -12.83 1.44
N ASN A 313 2.35 -12.44 2.71
CA ASN A 313 3.54 -12.18 3.50
C ASN A 313 3.30 -12.55 4.97
N TRP A 314 3.34 -13.84 5.35
CA TRP A 314 2.98 -14.22 6.74
C TRP A 314 4.14 -14.07 7.75
N VAL A 315 5.38 -13.92 7.28
CA VAL A 315 6.55 -13.66 8.15
C VAL A 315 6.93 -12.19 8.07
N PRO A 316 7.01 -11.46 9.20
CA PRO A 316 7.46 -10.08 9.17
C PRO A 316 8.94 -10.02 8.71
N ALA A 317 9.27 -9.03 7.91
CA ALA A 317 10.64 -8.73 7.49
C ALA A 317 10.97 -7.27 7.79
N LYS A 318 12.23 -6.87 7.59
CA LYS A 318 12.65 -5.48 7.83
C LYS A 318 11.81 -4.54 6.96
N TYR A 319 11.06 -3.66 7.60
CA TYR A 319 10.10 -2.73 6.97
C TYR A 319 8.86 -3.37 6.33
N GLN A 320 8.55 -4.62 6.67
CA GLN A 320 7.38 -5.33 6.18
C GLN A 320 6.59 -5.94 7.33
N GLU A 321 5.36 -5.49 7.45
CA GLU A 321 4.39 -6.13 8.30
C GLU A 321 3.94 -7.44 7.66
N ALA A 322 3.68 -8.43 8.49
CA ALA A 322 3.09 -9.64 7.98
C ALA A 322 1.62 -9.38 7.66
N GLY A 323 1.17 -9.81 6.49
CA GLY A 323 -0.17 -9.62 6.00
C GLY A 323 -0.51 -10.65 4.94
N VAL A 324 -1.80 -10.94 4.83
CA VAL A 324 -2.36 -11.66 3.68
C VAL A 324 -3.52 -10.82 3.18
N HIS A 325 -3.40 -10.36 1.94
CA HIS A 325 -4.32 -9.41 1.34
C HIS A 325 -4.79 -9.95 0.00
N LEU A 326 -6.09 -9.85 -0.25
CA LEU A 326 -6.71 -10.08 -1.54
C LEU A 326 -7.31 -8.76 -2.02
N LEU A 327 -6.89 -8.30 -3.19
CA LEU A 327 -7.43 -7.10 -3.81
C LEU A 327 -8.23 -7.51 -5.03
N LEU A 328 -9.55 -7.41 -4.95
CA LEU A 328 -10.46 -7.68 -6.05
C LEU A 328 -10.74 -6.38 -6.81
N ALA A 329 -10.24 -6.30 -8.04
CA ALA A 329 -10.41 -5.17 -8.92
C ALA A 329 -11.80 -5.20 -9.58
N ALA A 330 -12.67 -4.27 -9.16
CA ALA A 330 -14.02 -4.12 -9.68
C ALA A 330 -14.52 -2.69 -9.48
N TRP A 331 -15.48 -2.28 -10.30
CA TRP A 331 -16.30 -1.12 -9.96
C TRP A 331 -17.39 -1.56 -8.99
N VAL A 332 -17.38 -1.00 -7.78
CA VAL A 332 -18.33 -1.33 -6.70
C VAL A 332 -19.28 -0.14 -6.52
N PRO A 333 -20.61 -0.31 -6.73
CA PRO A 333 -21.58 0.76 -6.58
C PRO A 333 -21.45 1.50 -5.24
N GLY A 334 -21.34 2.82 -5.26
CA GLY A 334 -21.26 3.65 -4.06
C GLY A 334 -19.90 3.67 -3.36
N ALA A 335 -19.05 2.64 -3.53
CA ALA A 335 -17.66 2.67 -3.04
C ALA A 335 -16.73 3.34 -4.06
N SER A 336 -16.77 2.87 -5.32
CA SER A 336 -15.92 3.37 -6.41
C SER A 336 -16.24 4.81 -6.81
N ASP A 337 -17.46 5.25 -6.53
CA ASP A 337 -17.94 6.59 -6.90
C ASP A 337 -17.51 7.67 -5.90
N ARG A 338 -17.13 7.28 -4.67
CA ARG A 338 -16.82 8.21 -3.57
C ARG A 338 -15.31 8.40 -3.37
N LEU A 339 -14.95 9.55 -2.78
CA LEU A 339 -13.55 9.90 -2.48
C LEU A 339 -13.04 9.26 -1.19
N ALA A 340 -13.91 9.07 -0.21
CA ALA A 340 -13.58 8.46 1.08
C ALA A 340 -14.36 7.14 1.24
N PRO A 341 -13.71 6.08 1.75
CA PRO A 341 -14.42 4.87 2.14
C PRO A 341 -15.42 5.21 3.25
N ASP A 342 -16.70 4.92 3.00
CA ASP A 342 -17.76 5.06 3.99
C ASP A 342 -17.75 3.82 4.88
N ALA A 343 -17.42 3.99 6.16
CA ALA A 343 -17.41 2.89 7.13
C ALA A 343 -18.79 2.20 7.24
N GLY A 344 -19.88 2.91 6.93
CA GLY A 344 -21.23 2.36 6.90
C GLY A 344 -21.53 1.46 5.69
N LEU A 345 -20.66 1.44 4.67
CA LEU A 345 -20.93 0.73 3.43
C LEU A 345 -20.92 -0.80 3.63
N VAL A 346 -20.02 -1.33 4.45
CA VAL A 346 -20.01 -2.77 4.80
C VAL A 346 -21.30 -3.17 5.51
N ALA A 347 -21.80 -2.34 6.42
CA ALA A 347 -23.08 -2.58 7.08
C ALA A 347 -24.26 -2.54 6.09
N SER A 348 -24.15 -1.78 5.00
CA SER A 348 -25.14 -1.79 3.92
C SER A 348 -25.08 -3.08 3.10
N PHE A 349 -23.88 -3.62 2.83
CA PHE A 349 -23.72 -4.90 2.13
C PHE A 349 -24.38 -6.04 2.91
N ARG A 350 -24.23 -6.08 4.23
CA ARG A 350 -24.90 -7.09 5.08
C ARG A 350 -26.42 -7.12 4.96
N ARG A 351 -27.05 -6.01 4.55
CA ARG A 351 -28.52 -5.95 4.34
C ARG A 351 -28.95 -6.46 2.97
N MET A 352 -28.00 -6.70 2.05
CA MET A 352 -28.31 -7.20 0.71
C MET A 352 -28.58 -8.72 0.75
N PRO A 353 -29.58 -9.22 0.01
CA PRO A 353 -29.89 -10.64 -0.06
C PRO A 353 -28.66 -11.47 -0.47
N GLY A 354 -28.29 -12.48 0.32
CA GLY A 354 -27.16 -13.37 0.05
C GLY A 354 -25.78 -12.84 0.47
N ALA A 355 -25.59 -11.53 0.61
CA ALA A 355 -24.28 -10.96 0.95
C ALA A 355 -23.87 -11.24 2.40
N ALA A 356 -24.83 -11.28 3.33
CA ALA A 356 -24.58 -11.58 4.75
C ALA A 356 -23.89 -12.94 4.93
N ALA A 357 -24.42 -14.01 4.31
CA ALA A 357 -23.86 -15.35 4.43
C ALA A 357 -22.42 -15.45 3.89
N VAL A 358 -22.12 -14.74 2.80
CA VAL A 358 -20.77 -14.72 2.22
C VAL A 358 -19.80 -13.91 3.08
N LEU A 359 -20.24 -12.77 3.63
CA LEU A 359 -19.44 -11.98 4.58
C LEU A 359 -19.15 -12.79 5.85
N ASP A 360 -20.16 -13.46 6.42
CA ASP A 360 -19.99 -14.28 7.61
C ASP A 360 -19.04 -15.48 7.34
N ALA A 361 -19.06 -16.04 6.13
CA ALA A 361 -18.11 -17.08 5.73
C ALA A 361 -16.66 -16.55 5.63
N LEU A 362 -16.46 -15.34 5.08
CA LEU A 362 -15.15 -14.69 5.00
C LEU A 362 -14.62 -14.32 6.40
N GLU A 363 -15.48 -13.79 7.26
CA GLU A 363 -15.15 -13.46 8.65
C GLU A 363 -14.89 -14.71 9.48
N GLY A 364 -15.65 -15.79 9.27
CA GLY A 364 -15.43 -17.10 9.87
C GLY A 364 -14.11 -17.75 9.43
N ALA A 365 -13.68 -17.51 8.19
CA ALA A 365 -12.34 -17.84 7.72
C ALA A 365 -11.25 -16.89 8.28
N GLY A 366 -11.67 -15.82 8.98
CA GLY A 366 -10.81 -14.89 9.67
C GLY A 366 -10.27 -13.77 8.77
N PHE A 367 -11.05 -13.36 7.78
CA PHE A 367 -10.75 -12.26 6.87
C PHE A 367 -11.78 -11.14 6.99
N GLU A 368 -11.30 -9.91 6.97
CA GLU A 368 -12.11 -8.69 6.99
C GLU A 368 -12.19 -8.10 5.59
N VAL A 369 -13.39 -7.68 5.18
CA VAL A 369 -13.63 -7.06 3.87
C VAL A 369 -13.85 -5.57 4.03
N THR A 370 -13.06 -4.77 3.29
CA THR A 370 -13.15 -3.32 3.27
C THR A 370 -13.36 -2.84 1.83
N PRO A 371 -14.40 -2.03 1.56
CA PRO A 371 -14.62 -1.44 0.25
C PRO A 371 -13.58 -0.34 -0.02
N SER A 372 -13.12 -0.25 -1.26
CA SER A 372 -12.17 0.74 -1.73
C SER A 372 -12.62 1.33 -3.06
N ALA A 373 -12.08 2.50 -3.42
CA ALA A 373 -12.34 3.10 -4.72
C ALA A 373 -11.96 2.16 -5.88
N GLY A 374 -10.96 1.29 -5.68
CA GLY A 374 -10.48 0.31 -6.67
C GLY A 374 -11.22 -1.03 -6.70
N GLY A 375 -12.16 -1.26 -5.77
CA GLY A 375 -12.89 -2.53 -5.65
C GLY A 375 -13.03 -2.98 -4.20
N LEU A 376 -12.75 -4.26 -3.92
CA LEU A 376 -12.81 -4.82 -2.56
C LEU A 376 -11.41 -5.21 -2.09
N VAL A 377 -11.08 -4.87 -0.85
CA VAL A 377 -9.88 -5.34 -0.16
C VAL A 377 -10.32 -6.34 0.89
N CYS A 378 -9.69 -7.50 0.92
CA CYS A 378 -9.92 -8.52 1.93
C CYS A 378 -8.60 -8.83 2.63
N ALA A 379 -8.53 -8.61 3.93
CA ALA A 379 -7.30 -8.76 4.71
C ALA A 379 -7.47 -9.79 5.83
N ALA A 380 -6.45 -10.60 6.06
CA ALA A 380 -6.45 -11.51 7.21
C ALA A 380 -6.42 -10.72 8.52
N THR A 381 -7.28 -11.09 9.48
CA THR A 381 -7.29 -10.48 10.81
C THR A 381 -5.99 -10.78 11.57
N PRO A 382 -5.62 -9.98 12.61
CA PRO A 382 -4.44 -10.25 13.42
C PRO A 382 -4.43 -11.66 14.04
N ALA A 383 -5.59 -12.19 14.42
CA ALA A 383 -5.74 -13.55 14.94
C ALA A 383 -5.43 -14.61 13.88
N THR A 384 -5.93 -14.43 12.66
CA THR A 384 -5.64 -15.30 11.51
C THR A 384 -4.17 -15.25 11.12
N LEU A 385 -3.56 -14.06 11.12
CA LEU A 385 -2.12 -13.91 10.87
C LEU A 385 -1.27 -14.62 11.94
N ALA A 386 -1.64 -14.50 13.22
CA ALA A 386 -0.97 -15.23 14.29
C ALA A 386 -1.12 -16.75 14.12
N ARG A 387 -2.28 -17.22 13.65
CA ARG A 387 -2.53 -18.64 13.34
C ARG A 387 -1.68 -19.11 12.15
N LEU A 388 -1.66 -18.35 11.04
CA LEU A 388 -0.88 -18.66 9.84
C LEU A 388 0.63 -18.76 10.13
N ARG A 389 1.15 -17.92 11.04
CA ARG A 389 2.55 -18.00 11.49
C ARG A 389 2.88 -19.30 12.22
N LYS A 390 1.91 -19.86 12.96
CA LYS A 390 2.07 -21.11 13.71
C LYS A 390 1.79 -22.34 12.84
N MET A 391 0.83 -22.23 11.93
CA MET A 391 0.34 -23.30 11.06
C MET A 391 0.22 -22.77 9.62
N PRO A 392 1.33 -22.70 8.88
CA PRO A 392 1.36 -22.23 7.50
C PRO A 392 0.47 -23.03 6.54
N GLU A 393 0.12 -24.27 6.91
CA GLU A 393 -0.80 -25.14 6.15
C GLU A 393 -2.20 -24.52 6.01
N PHE A 394 -2.56 -23.58 6.88
CA PHE A 394 -3.85 -22.88 6.78
C PHE A 394 -3.94 -21.96 5.55
N LEU A 395 -2.84 -21.73 4.82
CA LEU A 395 -2.82 -21.01 3.54
C LEU A 395 -3.67 -21.68 2.45
N THR A 396 -4.01 -22.98 2.58
CA THR A 396 -4.87 -23.68 1.62
C THR A 396 -6.30 -23.14 1.56
N VAL A 397 -6.72 -22.30 2.52
CA VAL A 397 -8.03 -21.65 2.51
C VAL A 397 -8.12 -20.50 1.49
N LEU A 398 -6.97 -19.95 1.04
CA LEU A 398 -6.92 -18.73 0.24
C LEU A 398 -7.66 -18.80 -1.11
N PRO A 399 -7.62 -19.90 -1.88
CA PRO A 399 -8.44 -20.04 -3.08
C PRO A 399 -9.94 -19.87 -2.80
N SER A 400 -10.46 -20.53 -1.76
CA SER A 400 -11.87 -20.40 -1.36
C SER A 400 -12.23 -18.99 -0.90
N VAL A 401 -11.31 -18.31 -0.19
CA VAL A 401 -11.48 -16.89 0.19
C VAL A 401 -11.56 -16.00 -1.05
N ALA A 402 -10.73 -16.25 -2.07
CA ALA A 402 -10.77 -15.50 -3.33
C ALA A 402 -12.10 -15.71 -4.09
N GLU A 403 -12.60 -16.95 -4.14
CA GLU A 403 -13.91 -17.27 -4.73
C GLU A 403 -15.06 -16.61 -3.97
N ASN A 404 -15.07 -16.70 -2.63
CA ASN A 404 -16.08 -16.06 -1.80
C ASN A 404 -16.05 -14.53 -1.95
N LEU A 405 -14.87 -13.92 -2.08
CA LEU A 405 -14.75 -12.49 -2.35
C LEU A 405 -15.35 -12.11 -3.71
N ALA A 406 -15.16 -12.94 -4.74
CA ALA A 406 -15.76 -12.74 -6.06
C ALA A 406 -17.28 -12.95 -6.05
N HIS A 407 -17.77 -13.94 -5.30
CA HIS A 407 -19.21 -14.13 -5.07
C HIS A 407 -19.81 -12.93 -4.36
N LEU A 408 -19.16 -12.41 -3.32
CA LEU A 408 -19.59 -11.19 -2.63
C LEU A 408 -19.68 -10.02 -3.62
N ALA A 409 -18.64 -9.82 -4.44
CA ALA A 409 -18.61 -8.78 -5.47
C ALA A 409 -19.80 -8.90 -6.44
N ALA A 410 -20.10 -10.11 -6.93
CA ALA A 410 -21.25 -10.35 -7.80
C ALA A 410 -22.58 -10.05 -7.11
N VAL A 411 -22.76 -10.47 -5.85
CA VAL A 411 -24.00 -10.26 -5.08
C VAL A 411 -24.26 -8.77 -4.81
N ILE A 412 -23.22 -7.99 -4.51
CA ILE A 412 -23.37 -6.54 -4.29
C ILE A 412 -23.48 -5.73 -5.60
N GLY A 413 -23.55 -6.41 -6.76
CA GLY A 413 -23.67 -5.77 -8.07
C GLY A 413 -22.39 -5.08 -8.56
N ALA A 414 -21.22 -5.50 -8.06
CA ALA A 414 -19.95 -5.02 -8.59
C ALA A 414 -19.79 -5.46 -10.05
N ARG A 415 -19.04 -4.66 -10.82
CA ARG A 415 -18.76 -4.95 -12.23
C ARG A 415 -17.27 -5.26 -12.41
N PRO A 416 -16.92 -6.39 -13.05
CA PRO A 416 -15.54 -6.74 -13.29
C PRO A 416 -14.89 -5.73 -14.25
N ILE A 417 -13.62 -5.43 -14.02
CA ILE A 417 -12.81 -4.62 -14.94
C ILE A 417 -12.34 -5.54 -16.06
N ALA A 418 -13.00 -5.48 -17.22
CA ALA A 418 -12.75 -6.40 -18.35
C ALA A 418 -11.49 -6.06 -19.14
N THR A 419 -11.09 -4.78 -19.16
CA THR A 419 -9.90 -4.29 -19.86
C THR A 419 -8.99 -3.57 -18.88
N PRO A 420 -7.66 -3.64 -19.05
CA PRO A 420 -6.74 -2.82 -18.27
C PRO A 420 -7.21 -1.36 -18.28
N LEU A 421 -7.20 -0.74 -17.12
CA LEU A 421 -7.52 0.67 -16.98
C LEU A 421 -6.58 1.47 -17.89
N PRO A 422 -7.08 2.44 -18.67
CA PRO A 422 -6.29 3.26 -19.59
C PRO A 422 -5.27 4.10 -18.85
#